data_AF-G1WHL0-F1
#
_entry.id   AF-G1WHL0-F1
#
_cell.length_a   1.000
_cell.length_b   1.000
_cell.length_c   1.000
_cell.angle_alpha   90.00
_cell.angle_beta   90.00
_cell.angle_gamma   90.00
#
_symmetry.space_group_name_H-M   'P 1'
#
loop_
_entity.id
_entity.type
_entity.pdbx_description
1 polymer ?
#
loop_
_entity_poly.entity_id
_entity_poly.type
_entity_poly.pdbx_seq_one_letter_code
_entity_poly.pdbx_strand_id
1 'polypeptide(L)'
;MEQLITTIEKGKPFFNAIARNKYLKAIRDGFISVIPIIIFSSIFILIDAVPNVWGFYWPAEIDAILMKAYNYSMGILALAAAATTAKHFCDAQNRDMPKNNQINFLSVMIASVVGFLILSSDAINVEVDSVSYSGFANGFLGSKGLLTAFISAFVVGIVYKFFVSRNITIKLPDQVPPNISQTFKDLIPFSVSISVFWLFDLIFRNAFCFCFAQGVIQVFQPLFSAADSYVGLAIIYGAMSLFWFVGVHGPSIVEPAISAALVANMSANLTAYQAGEQATHVLSLSSQYFVVCLGGTGATLVICFMFAFLAKSKEMKAIGRASIIPTLFNVNEPFLFGAPMVLNPIFFVPFVFAPICNIWALKIFVDLIGMDGFLYTLPWTVPGPVGIIMGLGFQPLAFVFLAAVLAIDFLVYYPFFKVYDREKCAEEAAMLEEELAAKAAAKGDAMAAAFQGKINASSVADDESKPKTANTANSDCLAKLNGHRVLVLCQGGGTSGLLANALAKAAKEHSIDLETGADAYGNHIDMMKDFDLVILAPQAASYFDDLKADCERMGIACCVTRGKQYIDLTRDGEASLRFVAEQLNL
;
A
#
# COMPACT_ATOMS: atom_id res chain seq x y z
N MET A 1 -25.21 11.42 -12.90
CA MET A 1 -24.17 11.37 -11.85
C MET A 1 -24.57 10.46 -10.68
N GLU A 2 -25.69 10.71 -9.98
CA GLU A 2 -26.15 9.82 -8.88
C GLU A 2 -26.39 8.37 -9.32
N GLN A 3 -26.96 8.12 -10.50
CA GLN A 3 -27.12 6.75 -11.02
C GLN A 3 -25.79 6.01 -11.23
N LEU A 4 -24.73 6.73 -11.63
CA LEU A 4 -23.40 6.16 -11.84
C LEU A 4 -22.74 5.84 -10.50
N ILE A 5 -22.91 6.72 -9.50
CA ILE A 5 -22.50 6.49 -8.11
C ILE A 5 -23.18 5.22 -7.55
N THR A 6 -24.50 5.09 -7.70
CA THR A 6 -25.24 3.89 -7.26
C THR A 6 -24.79 2.62 -7.98
N THR A 7 -24.43 2.72 -9.26
CA THR A 7 -23.92 1.57 -10.04
C THR A 7 -22.55 1.12 -9.53
N ILE A 8 -21.65 2.06 -9.22
CA ILE A 8 -20.35 1.77 -8.60
C ILE A 8 -20.53 1.15 -7.21
N GLU A 9 -21.46 1.68 -6.40
CA GLU A 9 -21.77 1.13 -5.07
C GLU A 9 -22.24 -0.33 -5.14
N LYS A 10 -23.03 -0.70 -6.17
CA LYS A 10 -23.43 -2.10 -6.42
C LYS A 10 -22.26 -3.01 -6.81
N GLY A 11 -21.17 -2.46 -7.35
CA GLY A 11 -19.96 -3.20 -7.74
C GLY A 11 -19.02 -3.56 -6.59
N LYS A 12 -19.22 -3.01 -5.38
CA LYS A 12 -18.36 -3.24 -4.20
C LYS A 12 -18.06 -4.72 -3.89
N PRO A 13 -19.02 -5.66 -3.95
CA PRO A 13 -18.73 -7.07 -3.68
C PRO A 13 -17.72 -7.67 -4.66
N PHE A 14 -17.79 -7.28 -5.95
CA PHE A 14 -16.85 -7.73 -6.97
C PHE A 14 -15.45 -7.16 -6.72
N PHE A 15 -15.36 -5.87 -6.40
CA PHE A 15 -14.10 -5.21 -6.03
C PHE A 15 -13.44 -5.88 -4.83
N ASN A 16 -14.22 -6.20 -3.80
CA ASN A 16 -13.75 -6.90 -2.61
C ASN A 16 -13.27 -8.33 -2.94
N ALA A 17 -13.96 -9.04 -3.85
CA ALA A 17 -13.56 -10.37 -4.27
C ALA A 17 -12.20 -10.37 -4.99
N ILE A 18 -11.96 -9.39 -5.87
CA ILE A 18 -10.65 -9.21 -6.54
C ILE A 18 -9.57 -8.90 -5.50
N ALA A 19 -9.83 -7.97 -4.58
CA ALA A 19 -8.88 -7.58 -3.53
C ALA A 19 -8.54 -8.73 -2.57
N ARG A 20 -9.42 -9.74 -2.42
CA ARG A 20 -9.18 -10.94 -1.62
C ARG A 20 -8.30 -11.99 -2.30
N ASN A 21 -7.97 -11.85 -3.58
CA ASN A 21 -7.08 -12.80 -4.27
C ASN A 21 -5.70 -12.81 -3.61
N LYS A 22 -5.21 -13.99 -3.23
CA LYS A 22 -3.94 -14.15 -2.49
C LYS A 22 -2.73 -13.50 -3.16
N TYR A 23 -2.67 -13.48 -4.50
CA TYR A 23 -1.56 -12.87 -5.25
C TYR A 23 -1.63 -11.35 -5.22
N LEU A 24 -2.80 -10.79 -5.52
CA LEU A 24 -3.02 -9.34 -5.48
C LEU A 24 -2.88 -8.79 -4.06
N LYS A 25 -3.40 -9.51 -3.07
CA LYS A 25 -3.23 -9.20 -1.65
C LYS A 25 -1.75 -9.17 -1.27
N ALA A 26 -0.98 -10.19 -1.66
CA ALA A 26 0.45 -10.24 -1.36
C ALA A 26 1.25 -9.09 -2.00
N ILE A 27 0.95 -8.73 -3.26
CA ILE A 27 1.57 -7.57 -3.92
C ILE A 27 1.22 -6.29 -3.14
N ARG A 28 -0.07 -6.07 -2.87
CA ARG A 28 -0.54 -4.88 -2.15
C ARG A 28 0.11 -4.75 -0.78
N ASP A 29 0.06 -5.80 0.03
CA ASP A 29 0.57 -5.79 1.40
C ASP A 29 2.13 -5.71 1.39
N GLY A 30 2.78 -6.30 0.38
CA GLY A 30 4.20 -6.11 0.09
C GLY A 30 4.56 -4.65 -0.22
N PHE A 31 3.78 -3.99 -1.08
CA PHE A 31 3.96 -2.57 -1.36
C PHE A 31 3.75 -1.69 -0.14
N ILE A 32 2.73 -1.97 0.66
CA ILE A 32 2.47 -1.22 1.91
C ILE A 32 3.71 -1.27 2.82
N SER A 33 4.42 -2.39 2.83
CA SER A 33 5.63 -2.59 3.63
C SER A 33 6.81 -1.74 3.17
N VAL A 34 6.82 -1.25 1.92
CA VAL A 34 7.88 -0.40 1.34
C VAL A 34 7.47 1.06 1.15
N ILE A 35 6.26 1.46 1.56
CA ILE A 35 5.81 2.86 1.54
C ILE A 35 6.82 3.83 2.19
N PRO A 36 7.47 3.51 3.33
CA PRO A 36 8.46 4.41 3.92
C PRO A 36 9.62 4.76 2.98
N ILE A 37 10.08 3.81 2.15
CA ILE A 37 11.11 4.03 1.13
C ILE A 37 10.63 5.05 0.10
N ILE A 38 9.38 4.90 -0.34
CA ILE A 38 8.79 5.74 -1.39
C ILE A 38 8.56 7.17 -0.89
N ILE A 39 8.02 7.35 0.32
CA ILE A 39 7.78 8.69 0.88
C ILE A 39 9.11 9.39 1.15
N PHE A 40 10.08 8.69 1.75
CA PHE A 40 11.38 9.28 2.08
C PHE A 40 12.14 9.74 0.84
N SER A 41 12.22 8.89 -0.18
CA SER A 41 12.89 9.19 -1.45
C SER A 41 12.24 10.33 -2.24
N SER A 42 10.90 10.44 -2.20
CA SER A 42 10.14 11.51 -2.86
C SER A 42 10.58 12.90 -2.40
N ILE A 43 11.03 13.03 -1.14
CA ILE A 43 11.56 14.30 -0.61
C ILE A 43 12.86 14.69 -1.31
N PHE A 44 13.78 13.74 -1.52
CA PHE A 44 15.08 14.02 -2.14
C PHE A 44 14.93 14.36 -3.63
N ILE A 45 14.11 13.62 -4.36
CA ILE A 45 13.85 13.94 -5.78
C ILE A 45 13.13 15.29 -5.92
N LEU A 46 12.29 15.68 -4.97
CA LEU A 46 11.69 17.02 -4.95
C LEU A 46 12.76 18.11 -4.73
N ILE A 47 13.64 17.94 -3.74
CA ILE A 47 14.71 18.92 -3.46
C ILE A 47 15.66 19.05 -4.67
N ASP A 48 15.92 17.94 -5.35
CA ASP A 48 16.79 17.89 -6.52
C ASP A 48 16.13 18.50 -7.78
N ALA A 49 14.94 18.03 -8.14
CA ALA A 49 14.35 18.29 -9.45
C ALA A 49 13.43 19.52 -9.51
N VAL A 50 12.90 20.01 -8.38
CA VAL A 50 12.01 21.19 -8.36
C VAL A 50 12.75 22.49 -8.67
N PRO A 51 13.97 22.75 -8.15
CA PRO A 51 14.72 23.96 -8.49
C PRO A 51 14.96 24.17 -9.99
N ASN A 52 15.00 23.08 -10.78
CA ASN A 52 15.15 23.11 -12.23
C ASN A 52 14.06 23.94 -12.93
N VAL A 53 12.88 24.07 -12.31
CA VAL A 53 11.77 24.92 -12.78
C VAL A 53 12.20 26.38 -12.96
N TRP A 54 13.13 26.88 -12.15
CA TRP A 54 13.65 28.25 -12.21
C TRP A 54 15.03 28.34 -12.89
N GLY A 55 15.45 27.28 -13.60
CA GLY A 55 16.76 27.22 -14.26
C GLY A 55 17.94 27.09 -13.30
N PHE A 56 17.69 26.80 -12.02
CA PHE A 56 18.72 26.50 -11.05
C PHE A 56 18.99 24.99 -11.05
N TYR A 57 20.26 24.62 -11.20
CA TYR A 57 20.73 23.24 -11.13
C TYR A 57 21.77 23.14 -10.01
N TRP A 58 21.66 22.12 -9.18
CA TRP A 58 22.64 21.87 -8.13
C TRP A 58 24.03 21.61 -8.75
N PRO A 59 25.12 22.02 -8.08
CA PRO A 59 26.46 21.54 -8.43
C PRO A 59 26.49 20.01 -8.40
N ALA A 60 27.30 19.40 -9.27
CA ALA A 60 27.34 17.96 -9.45
C ALA A 60 27.60 17.19 -8.14
N GLU A 61 28.36 17.78 -7.21
CA GLU A 61 28.64 17.18 -5.90
C GLU A 61 27.40 17.13 -5.01
N ILE A 62 26.55 18.17 -5.06
CA ILE A 62 25.31 18.24 -4.27
C ILE A 62 24.23 17.36 -4.90
N ASP A 63 24.08 17.40 -6.22
CA ASP A 63 23.24 16.47 -6.99
C ASP A 63 23.57 15.02 -6.62
N ALA A 64 24.86 14.65 -6.65
CA ALA A 64 25.30 13.31 -6.28
C ALA A 64 24.93 12.92 -4.84
N ILE A 65 24.96 13.86 -3.88
CA ILE A 65 24.55 13.62 -2.49
C ILE A 65 23.03 13.39 -2.39
N LEU A 66 22.22 14.24 -3.04
CA LEU A 66 20.76 14.12 -3.05
C LEU A 66 20.33 12.82 -3.75
N MET A 67 20.89 12.56 -4.92
CA MET A 67 20.62 11.38 -5.72
C MET A 67 21.15 10.11 -5.07
N LYS A 68 22.17 10.17 -4.21
CA LYS A 68 22.58 9.01 -3.41
C LYS A 68 21.45 8.58 -2.46
N ALA A 69 20.80 9.50 -1.77
CA ALA A 69 19.68 9.16 -0.90
C ALA A 69 18.51 8.53 -1.70
N TYR A 70 18.21 9.09 -2.87
CA TYR A 70 17.19 8.56 -3.78
C TYR A 70 17.54 7.17 -4.34
N ASN A 71 18.76 6.99 -4.86
CA ASN A 71 19.20 5.75 -5.49
C ASN A 71 19.33 4.59 -4.50
N TYR A 72 19.71 4.85 -3.25
CA TYR A 72 19.78 3.83 -2.19
C TYR A 72 18.45 3.59 -1.49
N SER A 73 17.37 4.24 -1.94
CA SER A 73 16.00 4.01 -1.49
C SER A 73 15.12 3.57 -2.66
N MET A 74 14.66 4.47 -3.54
CA MET A 74 13.86 4.13 -4.71
C MET A 74 14.61 3.27 -5.74
N GLY A 75 15.91 3.47 -5.86
CA GLY A 75 16.75 2.66 -6.75
C GLY A 75 16.89 1.20 -6.31
N ILE A 76 16.41 0.82 -5.12
CA ILE A 76 16.34 -0.57 -4.64
C ILE A 76 14.91 -1.03 -4.33
N LEU A 77 13.89 -0.29 -4.80
CA LEU A 77 12.49 -0.57 -4.49
C LEU A 77 12.06 -1.99 -4.88
N ALA A 78 12.46 -2.49 -6.06
CA ALA A 78 12.09 -3.84 -6.49
C ALA A 78 12.77 -4.92 -5.64
N LEU A 79 13.99 -4.67 -5.17
CA LEU A 79 14.68 -5.56 -4.23
C LEU A 79 13.88 -5.71 -2.93
N ALA A 80 13.47 -4.59 -2.33
CA ALA A 80 12.66 -4.57 -1.11
C ALA A 80 11.26 -5.17 -1.33
N ALA A 81 10.64 -4.89 -2.48
CA ALA A 81 9.35 -5.42 -2.87
C ALA A 81 9.38 -6.94 -3.10
N ALA A 82 10.47 -7.50 -3.65
CA ALA A 82 10.66 -8.95 -3.80
C ALA A 82 10.55 -9.65 -2.45
N ALA A 83 11.32 -9.17 -1.45
CA ALA A 83 11.28 -9.71 -0.09
C ALA A 83 9.89 -9.59 0.53
N THR A 84 9.36 -8.37 0.61
CA THR A 84 8.09 -8.10 1.31
C THR A 84 6.89 -8.79 0.65
N THR A 85 6.82 -8.83 -0.68
CA THR A 85 5.79 -9.60 -1.40
C THR A 85 5.92 -11.09 -1.12
N ALA A 86 7.14 -11.65 -1.08
CA ALA A 86 7.36 -13.05 -0.76
C ALA A 86 6.90 -13.38 0.67
N LYS A 87 7.16 -12.48 1.64
CA LYS A 87 6.68 -12.59 3.02
C LYS A 87 5.15 -12.68 3.07
N HIS A 88 4.45 -11.71 2.49
CA HIS A 88 2.98 -11.68 2.54
C HIS A 88 2.34 -12.81 1.73
N PHE A 89 2.96 -13.23 0.63
CA PHE A 89 2.52 -14.42 -0.11
C PHE A 89 2.70 -15.70 0.71
N CYS A 90 3.82 -15.83 1.42
CA CYS A 90 4.08 -16.93 2.35
C CYS A 90 3.06 -16.94 3.48
N ASP A 91 2.76 -15.80 4.11
CA ASP A 91 1.73 -15.72 5.15
C ASP A 91 0.37 -16.20 4.64
N ALA A 92 -0.02 -15.76 3.44
CA ALA A 92 -1.24 -16.21 2.79
C ALA A 92 -1.24 -17.72 2.50
N GLN A 93 -0.08 -18.30 2.18
CA GLN A 93 0.05 -19.74 1.97
C GLN A 93 0.05 -20.55 3.29
N ASN A 94 0.67 -20.00 4.32
CA ASN A 94 0.82 -20.57 5.65
C ASN A 94 -0.53 -20.75 6.37
N ARG A 95 -1.49 -19.87 6.05
CA ARG A 95 -2.91 -20.02 6.44
C ARG A 95 -3.51 -21.36 6.04
N ASP A 96 -3.16 -21.86 4.86
CA ASP A 96 -3.64 -23.15 4.34
C ASP A 96 -2.81 -24.35 4.85
N MET A 97 -1.84 -24.14 5.75
CA MET A 97 -0.86 -25.15 6.17
C MET A 97 -0.98 -25.49 7.68
N PRO A 98 -0.65 -26.73 8.09
CA PRO A 98 -0.67 -27.14 9.50
C PRO A 98 0.28 -26.29 10.37
N LYS A 99 -0.08 -25.97 11.64
CA LYS A 99 0.78 -25.18 12.55
C LYS A 99 2.21 -25.69 12.66
N ASN A 100 2.35 -27.00 12.79
CA ASN A 100 3.64 -27.66 12.98
C ASN A 100 4.47 -27.72 11.69
N ASN A 101 3.88 -27.32 10.57
CA ASN A 101 4.53 -27.39 9.26
C ASN A 101 4.29 -26.13 8.45
N GLN A 102 4.91 -25.04 8.91
CA GLN A 102 4.86 -23.72 8.30
C GLN A 102 6.12 -23.44 7.47
N ILE A 103 5.96 -22.59 6.46
CA ILE A 103 7.05 -22.00 5.68
C ILE A 103 7.65 -20.86 6.50
N ASN A 104 8.98 -20.78 6.54
CA ASN A 104 9.68 -19.68 7.17
C ASN A 104 9.68 -18.44 6.27
N PHE A 105 8.99 -17.39 6.69
CA PHE A 105 8.87 -16.16 5.91
C PHE A 105 10.23 -15.49 5.66
N LEU A 106 11.18 -15.57 6.61
CA LEU A 106 12.50 -14.96 6.45
C LEU A 106 13.30 -15.67 5.35
N SER A 107 13.15 -16.98 5.26
CA SER A 107 13.83 -17.79 4.24
C SER A 107 13.32 -17.46 2.83
N VAL A 108 12.00 -17.35 2.65
CA VAL A 108 11.43 -16.95 1.34
C VAL A 108 11.75 -15.51 0.96
N MET A 109 11.87 -14.59 1.93
CA MET A 109 12.32 -13.22 1.67
C MET A 109 13.72 -13.21 1.06
N ILE A 110 14.66 -13.92 1.69
CA ILE A 110 16.05 -14.01 1.24
C ILE A 110 16.12 -14.73 -0.11
N ALA A 111 15.42 -15.87 -0.26
CA ALA A 111 15.38 -16.61 -1.52
C ALA A 111 14.81 -15.78 -2.68
N SER A 112 13.78 -14.96 -2.42
CA SER A 112 13.19 -14.09 -3.44
C SER A 112 14.12 -12.95 -3.83
N VAL A 113 14.84 -12.35 -2.89
CA VAL A 113 15.89 -11.36 -3.18
C VAL A 113 16.98 -11.96 -4.05
N VAL A 114 17.50 -13.13 -3.69
CA VAL A 114 18.55 -13.80 -4.48
C VAL A 114 18.03 -14.18 -5.87
N GLY A 115 16.84 -14.77 -5.96
CA GLY A 115 16.19 -15.12 -7.23
C GLY A 115 15.95 -13.90 -8.12
N PHE A 116 15.52 -12.77 -7.53
CA PHE A 116 15.34 -11.52 -8.25
C PHE A 116 16.66 -10.96 -8.79
N LEU A 117 17.73 -10.97 -7.98
CA LEU A 117 19.05 -10.51 -8.40
C LEU A 117 19.59 -11.33 -9.57
N ILE A 118 19.44 -12.66 -9.54
CA ILE A 118 19.81 -13.55 -10.66
C ILE A 118 19.10 -13.11 -11.95
N LEU A 119 17.79 -12.89 -11.88
CA LEU A 119 16.97 -12.54 -13.04
C LEU A 119 17.17 -11.10 -13.57
N SER A 120 17.71 -10.19 -12.75
CA SER A 120 17.59 -8.75 -13.00
C SER A 120 18.89 -7.98 -13.01
N SER A 121 19.96 -8.51 -12.42
CA SER A 121 21.24 -7.81 -12.30
C SER A 121 22.33 -8.50 -13.10
N ASP A 122 23.12 -7.69 -13.80
CA ASP A 122 24.31 -8.15 -14.50
C ASP A 122 25.54 -7.89 -13.63
N ALA A 123 26.52 -8.79 -13.68
CA ALA A 123 27.80 -8.57 -13.04
C ALA A 123 28.58 -7.49 -13.82
N ILE A 124 28.99 -6.44 -13.12
CA ILE A 124 29.88 -5.42 -13.63
C ILE A 124 31.28 -5.78 -13.18
N ASN A 125 32.21 -5.89 -14.13
CA ASN A 125 33.64 -6.01 -13.85
C ASN A 125 34.37 -4.94 -14.67
N VAL A 126 35.00 -3.98 -14.00
CA VAL A 126 35.71 -2.87 -14.65
C VAL A 126 37.09 -2.78 -14.04
N GLU A 127 38.11 -2.60 -14.88
CA GLU A 127 39.48 -2.35 -14.46
C GLU A 127 39.81 -0.87 -14.68
N VAL A 128 40.17 -0.16 -13.60
CA VAL A 128 40.64 1.24 -13.66
C VAL A 128 41.98 1.28 -12.95
N ASP A 129 43.01 1.80 -13.61
CA ASP A 129 44.37 1.93 -13.05
C ASP A 129 44.94 0.62 -12.46
N SER A 130 44.74 -0.51 -13.15
CA SER A 130 45.12 -1.87 -12.69
C SER A 130 44.40 -2.35 -11.43
N VAL A 131 43.30 -1.71 -11.05
CA VAL A 131 42.42 -2.14 -9.95
C VAL A 131 41.12 -2.68 -10.53
N SER A 132 40.81 -3.94 -10.22
CA SER A 132 39.55 -4.58 -10.61
C SER A 132 38.43 -4.23 -9.63
N TYR A 133 37.37 -3.62 -10.15
CA TYR A 133 36.12 -3.35 -9.45
C TYR A 133 35.08 -4.36 -9.92
N SER A 134 34.40 -4.99 -8.96
CA SER A 134 33.24 -5.85 -9.22
C SER A 134 31.98 -5.27 -8.57
N GLY A 135 30.84 -5.46 -9.22
CA GLY A 135 29.57 -4.97 -8.71
C GLY A 135 28.36 -5.57 -9.42
N PHE A 136 27.19 -5.15 -8.95
CA PHE A 136 25.91 -5.51 -9.53
C PHE A 136 25.34 -4.32 -10.31
N ALA A 137 24.87 -4.55 -11.53
CA ALA A 137 24.14 -3.54 -12.27
C ALA A 137 22.83 -3.21 -11.54
N ASN A 138 22.60 -1.91 -11.30
CA ASN A 138 21.48 -1.43 -10.50
C ASN A 138 20.24 -1.03 -11.35
N GLY A 139 20.33 -1.08 -12.68
CA GLY A 139 19.33 -0.51 -13.59
C GLY A 139 17.91 -1.08 -13.43
N PHE A 140 17.79 -2.31 -12.92
CA PHE A 140 16.51 -2.97 -12.66
C PHE A 140 16.21 -3.17 -11.17
N LEU A 141 17.06 -2.72 -10.24
CA LEU A 141 16.83 -2.92 -8.80
C LEU A 141 15.76 -1.99 -8.23
N GLY A 142 15.48 -0.88 -8.92
CA GLY A 142 14.42 0.06 -8.60
C GLY A 142 13.09 -0.32 -9.27
N SER A 143 12.24 0.67 -9.52
CA SER A 143 10.88 0.44 -10.03
C SER A 143 10.77 -0.36 -11.34
N LYS A 144 11.80 -0.31 -12.20
CA LYS A 144 11.90 -1.06 -13.46
C LYS A 144 11.82 -2.58 -13.29
N GLY A 145 12.32 -3.12 -12.17
CA GLY A 145 12.33 -4.57 -11.92
C GLY A 145 11.13 -5.10 -11.14
N LEU A 146 10.12 -4.28 -10.80
CA LEU A 146 9.04 -4.69 -9.90
C LEU A 146 8.25 -5.90 -10.39
N LEU A 147 7.97 -6.00 -11.69
CA LEU A 147 7.30 -7.18 -12.26
C LEU A 147 8.13 -8.46 -12.04
N THR A 148 9.45 -8.38 -12.28
CA THR A 148 10.37 -9.49 -12.04
C THR A 148 10.49 -9.83 -10.56
N ALA A 149 10.42 -8.83 -9.67
CA ALA A 149 10.38 -9.03 -8.23
C ALA A 149 9.15 -9.83 -7.78
N PHE A 150 7.97 -9.54 -8.32
CA PHE A 150 6.75 -10.34 -8.01
C PHE A 150 6.84 -11.75 -8.56
N ILE A 151 7.35 -11.93 -9.77
CA ILE A 151 7.58 -13.26 -10.35
C ILE A 151 8.51 -14.06 -9.43
N SER A 152 9.62 -13.46 -9.00
CA SER A 152 10.54 -14.09 -8.05
C SER A 152 9.83 -14.48 -6.75
N ALA A 153 9.10 -13.55 -6.13
CA ALA A 153 8.37 -13.78 -4.88
C ALA A 153 7.37 -14.93 -4.98
N PHE A 154 6.59 -14.99 -6.07
CA PHE A 154 5.60 -16.04 -6.26
C PHE A 154 6.22 -17.39 -6.56
N VAL A 155 7.23 -17.45 -7.43
CA VAL A 155 7.92 -18.70 -7.76
C VAL A 155 8.56 -19.28 -6.49
N VAL A 156 9.25 -18.45 -5.70
CA VAL A 156 9.82 -18.88 -4.41
C VAL A 156 8.74 -19.43 -3.48
N GLY A 157 7.66 -18.68 -3.24
CA GLY A 157 6.59 -19.16 -2.36
C GLY A 157 5.94 -20.46 -2.85
N ILE A 158 5.75 -20.63 -4.17
CA ILE A 158 5.22 -21.87 -4.75
C ILE A 158 6.16 -23.05 -4.51
N VAL A 159 7.47 -22.86 -4.75
CA VAL A 159 8.48 -23.89 -4.51
C VAL A 159 8.52 -24.25 -3.02
N TYR A 160 8.62 -23.27 -2.12
CA TYR A 160 8.62 -23.52 -0.67
C TYR A 160 7.37 -24.26 -0.21
N LYS A 161 6.18 -23.83 -0.64
CA LYS A 161 4.94 -24.53 -0.32
C LYS A 161 4.97 -25.97 -0.81
N PHE A 162 5.48 -26.24 -2.01
CA PHE A 162 5.55 -27.60 -2.56
C PHE A 162 6.40 -28.53 -1.68
N PHE A 163 7.60 -28.11 -1.28
CA PHE A 163 8.54 -28.92 -0.51
C PHE A 163 8.13 -29.04 0.97
N VAL A 164 7.77 -27.93 1.61
CA VAL A 164 7.41 -27.90 3.04
C VAL A 164 6.12 -28.69 3.27
N SER A 165 5.07 -28.49 2.45
CA SER A 165 3.81 -29.25 2.61
C SER A 165 3.96 -30.76 2.47
N ARG A 166 4.95 -31.21 1.69
CA ARG A 166 5.26 -32.63 1.46
C ARG A 166 6.32 -33.19 2.42
N ASN A 167 6.80 -32.38 3.37
CA ASN A 167 7.91 -32.75 4.28
C ASN A 167 9.18 -33.20 3.52
N ILE A 168 9.40 -32.67 2.32
CA ILE A 168 10.64 -32.88 1.54
C ILE A 168 11.65 -31.85 2.04
N THR A 169 12.13 -32.06 3.26
CA THR A 169 13.00 -31.15 4.00
C THR A 169 14.04 -31.95 4.77
N ILE A 170 15.15 -31.33 5.16
CA ILE A 170 16.10 -31.99 6.06
C ILE A 170 15.49 -32.00 7.46
N LYS A 171 15.36 -33.19 8.04
CA LYS A 171 14.81 -33.38 9.39
C LYS A 171 15.97 -33.59 10.36
N LEU A 172 16.06 -32.73 11.36
CA LEU A 172 17.00 -32.90 12.46
C LEU A 172 16.33 -33.56 13.66
N PRO A 173 17.08 -34.28 14.52
CA PRO A 173 16.56 -34.85 15.75
C PRO A 173 16.02 -33.78 16.71
N ASP A 174 15.10 -34.17 17.60
CA ASP A 174 14.44 -33.26 18.57
C ASP A 174 15.42 -32.61 19.57
N GLN A 175 16.62 -33.15 19.72
CA GLN A 175 17.68 -32.57 20.56
C GLN A 175 18.28 -31.28 19.98
N VAL A 176 18.01 -30.97 18.70
CA VAL A 176 18.53 -29.78 18.03
C VAL A 176 17.59 -28.58 18.26
N PRO A 177 18.11 -27.41 18.67
CA PRO A 177 17.31 -26.21 18.86
C PRO A 177 16.40 -25.88 17.65
N PRO A 178 15.15 -25.43 17.88
CA PRO A 178 14.18 -25.16 16.81
C PRO A 178 14.68 -24.22 15.71
N ASN A 179 15.45 -23.18 16.06
CA ASN A 179 16.00 -22.22 15.10
C ASN A 179 16.97 -22.88 14.10
N ILE A 180 17.76 -23.85 14.58
CA ILE A 180 18.71 -24.60 13.74
C ILE A 180 17.93 -25.60 12.88
N SER A 181 16.99 -26.33 13.48
CA SER A 181 16.10 -27.27 12.76
C SER A 181 15.37 -26.59 11.60
N GLN A 182 14.82 -25.39 11.83
CA GLN A 182 14.14 -24.62 10.79
C GLN A 182 15.08 -24.21 9.65
N THR A 183 16.31 -23.81 9.95
CA THR A 183 17.30 -23.43 8.92
C THR A 183 17.60 -24.60 7.98
N PHE A 184 17.77 -25.81 8.52
CA PHE A 184 17.98 -27.03 7.71
C PHE A 184 16.72 -27.46 6.95
N LYS A 185 15.54 -27.27 7.57
CA LYS A 185 14.25 -27.51 6.92
C LYS A 185 14.10 -26.69 5.63
N ASP A 186 14.57 -25.44 5.66
CA ASP A 186 14.49 -24.50 4.54
C ASP A 186 15.56 -24.72 3.46
N LEU A 187 16.62 -25.49 3.73
CA LEU A 187 17.77 -25.63 2.83
C LEU A 187 17.39 -26.21 1.47
N ILE A 188 16.61 -27.30 1.45
CA ILE A 188 16.16 -27.93 0.19
C ILE A 188 15.27 -26.97 -0.62
N PRO A 189 14.18 -26.40 -0.06
CA PRO A 189 13.38 -25.39 -0.76
C PRO A 189 14.21 -24.21 -1.30
N PHE A 190 15.14 -23.69 -0.51
CA PHE A 190 16.02 -22.59 -0.91
C PHE A 190 16.86 -23.00 -2.11
N SER A 191 17.63 -24.08 -2.01
CA SER A 191 18.52 -24.56 -3.06
C SER A 191 17.76 -24.81 -4.37
N VAL A 192 16.60 -25.46 -4.31
CA VAL A 192 15.78 -25.71 -5.51
C VAL A 192 15.27 -24.41 -6.12
N SER A 193 14.81 -23.46 -5.30
CA SER A 193 14.34 -22.15 -5.80
C SER A 193 15.46 -21.43 -6.56
N ILE A 194 16.67 -21.37 -5.98
CA ILE A 194 17.81 -20.70 -6.61
C ILE A 194 18.26 -21.45 -7.85
N SER A 195 18.31 -22.79 -7.84
CA SER A 195 18.65 -23.57 -9.03
C SER A 195 17.66 -23.37 -10.18
N VAL A 196 16.36 -23.23 -9.88
CA VAL A 196 15.34 -22.92 -10.91
C VAL A 196 15.60 -21.57 -11.55
N PHE A 197 15.83 -20.52 -10.77
CA PHE A 197 16.15 -19.20 -11.33
C PHE A 197 17.47 -19.19 -12.08
N TRP A 198 18.51 -19.82 -11.53
CA TRP A 198 19.82 -19.88 -12.15
C TRP A 198 19.77 -20.60 -13.51
N LEU A 199 19.13 -21.76 -13.58
CA LEU A 199 18.99 -22.50 -14.84
C LEU A 199 18.14 -21.74 -15.85
N PHE A 200 17.04 -21.13 -15.40
CA PHE A 200 16.19 -20.31 -16.25
C PHE A 200 16.96 -19.10 -16.81
N ASP A 201 17.67 -18.37 -15.96
CA ASP A 201 18.44 -17.19 -16.33
C ASP A 201 19.56 -17.52 -17.31
N LEU A 202 20.28 -18.63 -17.08
CA LEU A 202 21.29 -19.15 -17.98
C LEU A 202 20.71 -19.42 -19.39
N ILE A 203 19.57 -20.12 -19.45
CA ILE A 203 18.90 -20.42 -20.72
C ILE A 203 18.40 -19.14 -21.40
N PHE A 204 17.76 -18.25 -20.63
CA PHE A 204 17.17 -17.01 -21.15
C PHE A 204 18.24 -16.08 -21.73
N ARG A 205 19.32 -15.84 -20.99
CA ARG A 205 20.43 -14.98 -21.45
C ARG A 205 21.15 -15.57 -22.65
N ASN A 206 21.29 -16.89 -22.72
CA ASN A 206 21.87 -17.54 -23.90
C ASN A 206 20.98 -17.41 -25.15
N ALA A 207 19.65 -17.33 -24.97
CA ALA A 207 18.71 -17.16 -26.08
C ALA A 207 18.55 -15.69 -26.53
N PHE A 208 18.56 -14.74 -25.59
CA PHE A 208 18.17 -13.34 -25.85
C PHE A 208 19.28 -12.30 -25.63
N CYS A 209 20.41 -12.68 -25.00
CA CYS A 209 21.56 -11.83 -24.72
C CYS A 209 21.33 -10.65 -23.76
N PHE A 210 20.24 -10.67 -22.97
CA PHE A 210 19.97 -9.69 -21.91
C PHE A 210 19.28 -10.34 -20.70
N CYS A 211 19.21 -9.64 -19.57
CA CYS A 211 18.59 -10.15 -18.34
C CYS A 211 17.08 -10.29 -18.45
N PHE A 212 16.48 -11.18 -17.68
CA PHE A 212 15.04 -11.42 -17.73
C PHE A 212 14.21 -10.16 -17.41
N ALA A 213 14.65 -9.32 -16.47
CA ALA A 213 13.96 -8.07 -16.17
C ALA A 213 13.88 -7.11 -17.36
N GLN A 214 14.93 -7.02 -18.17
CA GLN A 214 14.88 -6.29 -19.43
C GLN A 214 13.88 -6.93 -20.40
N GLY A 215 13.87 -8.26 -20.52
CA GLY A 215 12.95 -9.00 -21.36
C GLY A 215 11.48 -8.75 -21.04
N VAL A 216 11.14 -8.68 -19.76
CA VAL A 216 9.77 -8.35 -19.31
C VAL A 216 9.33 -7.00 -19.87
N ILE A 217 10.20 -5.98 -19.88
CA ILE A 217 9.89 -4.66 -20.46
C ILE A 217 9.80 -4.76 -21.98
N GLN A 218 10.75 -5.44 -22.63
CA GLN A 218 10.81 -5.55 -24.10
C GLN A 218 9.59 -6.25 -24.70
N VAL A 219 8.99 -7.22 -24.00
CA VAL A 219 7.75 -7.88 -24.45
C VAL A 219 6.60 -6.88 -24.65
N PHE A 220 6.55 -5.79 -23.87
CA PHE A 220 5.52 -4.76 -24.00
C PHE A 220 5.89 -3.68 -25.03
N GLN A 221 7.15 -3.51 -25.42
CA GLN A 221 7.56 -2.44 -26.32
C GLN A 221 6.83 -2.43 -27.68
N PRO A 222 6.61 -3.57 -28.37
CA PRO A 222 5.88 -3.59 -29.64
C PRO A 222 4.46 -3.01 -29.53
N LEU A 223 3.79 -3.17 -28.38
CA LEU A 223 2.46 -2.60 -28.13
C LEU A 223 2.45 -1.07 -28.22
N PHE A 224 3.59 -0.44 -27.99
CA PHE A 224 3.76 1.01 -27.94
C PHE A 224 4.52 1.57 -29.15
N SER A 225 4.87 0.73 -30.14
CA SER A 225 5.47 1.18 -31.38
C SER A 225 4.54 2.21 -32.05
N ALA A 226 5.03 3.45 -32.12
CA ALA A 226 4.20 4.65 -32.09
C ALA A 226 3.06 4.70 -33.12
N ALA A 227 1.84 4.98 -32.63
CA ALA A 227 0.74 5.48 -33.44
C ALA A 227 0.19 6.75 -32.78
N ASP A 228 0.40 7.91 -33.41
CA ASP A 228 -0.19 9.22 -33.03
C ASP A 228 -1.70 9.29 -33.37
N SER A 229 -2.39 8.15 -33.20
CA SER A 229 -3.82 7.96 -33.41
C SER A 229 -4.53 7.93 -32.08
N TYR A 230 -5.84 8.22 -32.07
CA TYR A 230 -6.66 8.16 -30.85
C TYR A 230 -6.52 6.80 -30.13
N VAL A 231 -6.56 5.69 -30.87
CA VAL A 231 -6.43 4.35 -30.29
C VAL A 231 -5.01 4.10 -29.79
N GLY A 232 -3.99 4.49 -30.55
CA GLY A 232 -2.58 4.34 -30.15
C GLY A 232 -2.26 5.10 -28.86
N LEU A 233 -2.67 6.38 -28.79
CA LEU A 233 -2.50 7.22 -27.60
C LEU A 233 -3.24 6.65 -26.38
N ALA A 234 -4.45 6.10 -26.57
CA ALA A 234 -5.20 5.46 -25.50
C ALA A 234 -4.49 4.21 -24.97
N ILE A 235 -3.93 3.38 -25.87
CA ILE A 235 -3.17 2.19 -25.48
C ILE A 235 -1.91 2.58 -24.70
N ILE A 236 -1.13 3.54 -25.22
CA ILE A 236 0.13 3.99 -24.61
C ILE A 236 -0.11 4.52 -23.19
N TYR A 237 -0.97 5.52 -23.05
CA TYR A 237 -1.14 6.22 -21.77
C TYR A 237 -2.11 5.52 -20.82
N GLY A 238 -3.05 4.74 -21.35
CA GLY A 238 -3.83 3.78 -20.58
C GLY A 238 -2.95 2.69 -19.97
N ALA A 239 -1.99 2.14 -20.73
CA ALA A 239 -1.04 1.15 -20.21
C ALA A 239 -0.11 1.76 -19.14
N MET A 240 0.36 2.99 -19.34
CA MET A 240 1.18 3.69 -18.35
C MET A 240 0.45 3.78 -16.99
N SER A 241 -0.82 4.16 -17.02
CA SER A 241 -1.66 4.24 -15.81
C SER A 241 -2.02 2.86 -15.25
N LEU A 242 -2.27 1.88 -16.11
CA LEU A 242 -2.53 0.49 -15.72
C LEU A 242 -1.35 -0.12 -14.95
N PHE A 243 -0.12 0.06 -15.45
CA PHE A 243 1.06 -0.45 -14.76
C PHE A 243 1.19 0.18 -13.38
N TRP A 244 1.00 1.49 -13.25
CA TRP A 244 1.03 2.18 -11.97
C TRP A 244 -0.08 1.69 -11.02
N PHE A 245 -1.28 1.44 -11.56
CA PHE A 245 -2.39 0.89 -10.79
C PHE A 245 -2.05 -0.47 -10.17
N VAL A 246 -1.31 -1.33 -10.89
CA VAL A 246 -0.86 -2.63 -10.37
C VAL A 246 0.43 -2.54 -9.52
N GLY A 247 0.92 -1.32 -9.25
CA GLY A 247 2.08 -1.04 -8.41
C GLY A 247 3.39 -0.89 -9.17
N VAL A 248 3.41 -1.01 -10.49
CA VAL A 248 4.64 -0.90 -11.31
C VAL A 248 4.74 0.51 -11.86
N HIS A 249 5.89 1.18 -11.70
CA HIS A 249 6.05 2.54 -12.21
C HIS A 249 5.85 2.61 -13.73
N GLY A 250 4.68 3.07 -14.17
CA GLY A 250 4.22 3.04 -15.56
C GLY A 250 5.19 3.65 -16.57
N PRO A 251 5.70 4.88 -16.35
CA PRO A 251 6.70 5.47 -17.24
C PRO A 251 7.93 4.59 -17.44
N SER A 252 8.35 3.84 -16.41
CA SER A 252 9.51 2.96 -16.51
C SER A 252 9.32 1.78 -17.48
N ILE A 253 8.08 1.41 -17.77
CA ILE A 253 7.73 0.33 -18.69
C ILE A 253 7.42 0.86 -20.09
N VAL A 254 6.66 1.95 -20.16
CA VAL A 254 6.12 2.47 -21.43
C VAL A 254 7.08 3.42 -22.13
N GLU A 255 7.70 4.35 -21.40
CA GLU A 255 8.54 5.41 -21.99
C GLU A 255 9.72 4.87 -22.81
N PRO A 256 10.46 3.81 -22.39
CA PRO A 256 11.54 3.26 -23.21
C PRO A 256 11.13 2.82 -24.62
N ALA A 257 9.85 2.50 -24.84
CA ALA A 257 9.33 2.09 -26.13
C ALA A 257 9.03 3.28 -27.07
N ILE A 258 8.78 4.46 -26.49
CA ILE A 258 8.29 5.64 -27.21
C ILE A 258 9.21 6.85 -27.11
N SER A 259 10.25 6.82 -26.28
CA SER A 259 11.12 7.97 -25.97
C SER A 259 11.71 8.65 -27.21
N ALA A 260 12.18 7.86 -28.17
CA ALA A 260 12.68 8.37 -29.45
C ALA A 260 11.61 9.17 -30.22
N ALA A 261 10.37 8.67 -30.24
CA ALA A 261 9.25 9.36 -30.88
C ALA A 261 8.85 10.62 -30.11
N LEU A 262 8.81 10.59 -28.77
CA LEU A 262 8.46 11.74 -27.93
C LEU A 262 9.39 12.95 -28.20
N VAL A 263 10.69 12.70 -28.32
CA VAL A 263 11.71 13.74 -28.57
C VAL A 263 11.68 14.19 -30.04
N ALA A 264 11.60 13.25 -30.98
CA ALA A 264 11.54 13.57 -32.41
C ALA A 264 10.32 14.44 -32.75
N ASN A 265 9.15 14.10 -32.22
CA ASN A 265 7.91 14.83 -32.44
C ASN A 265 7.93 16.25 -31.84
N MET A 266 8.56 16.43 -30.67
CA MET A 266 8.78 17.77 -30.11
C MET A 266 9.62 18.65 -31.05
N SER A 267 10.71 18.11 -31.59
CA SER A 267 11.54 18.85 -32.55
C SER A 267 10.76 19.15 -33.84
N ALA A 268 9.99 18.19 -34.35
CA ALA A 268 9.19 18.35 -35.56
C ALA A 268 8.13 19.46 -35.40
N ASN A 269 7.43 19.49 -34.26
CA ASN A 269 6.47 20.55 -33.94
C ASN A 269 7.11 21.94 -33.94
N LEU A 270 8.27 22.09 -33.29
CA LEU A 270 8.97 23.37 -33.25
C LEU A 270 9.41 23.82 -34.66
N THR A 271 9.93 22.90 -35.48
CA THR A 271 10.31 23.20 -36.86
C THR A 271 9.12 23.60 -37.72
N ALA A 272 7.99 22.89 -37.65
CA ALA A 272 6.77 23.24 -38.36
C ALA A 272 6.27 24.64 -37.97
N TYR A 273 6.20 24.91 -36.67
CA TYR A 273 5.80 26.23 -36.16
C TYR A 273 6.71 27.36 -36.64
N GLN A 274 8.04 27.14 -36.65
CA GLN A 274 9.01 28.12 -37.18
C GLN A 274 8.87 28.36 -38.68
N ALA A 275 8.39 27.37 -39.43
CA ALA A 275 8.08 27.49 -40.86
C ALA A 275 6.71 28.18 -41.12
N GLY A 276 5.96 28.53 -40.07
CA GLY A 276 4.61 29.08 -40.19
C GLY A 276 3.54 28.02 -40.45
N GLU A 277 3.86 26.75 -40.25
CA GLU A 277 2.93 25.62 -40.32
C GLU A 277 2.41 25.26 -38.92
N GLN A 278 1.28 24.56 -38.85
CA GLN A 278 0.72 24.12 -37.58
C GLN A 278 1.57 22.98 -36.98
N ALA A 279 1.83 23.02 -35.67
CA ALA A 279 2.39 21.90 -34.94
C ALA A 279 1.34 20.82 -34.69
N THR A 280 1.43 19.67 -35.37
CA THR A 280 0.37 18.64 -35.34
C THR A 280 0.64 17.44 -34.43
N HIS A 281 1.88 17.22 -33.99
CA HIS A 281 2.19 16.03 -33.20
C HIS A 281 1.75 16.17 -31.75
N VAL A 282 1.02 15.16 -31.26
CA VAL A 282 0.46 15.14 -29.91
C VAL A 282 1.24 14.18 -29.02
N LEU A 283 1.75 13.07 -29.56
CA LEU A 283 2.68 12.20 -28.86
C LEU A 283 4.03 12.91 -28.66
N SER A 284 4.23 13.54 -27.50
CA SER A 284 5.40 14.37 -27.23
C SER A 284 5.78 14.31 -25.74
N LEU A 285 7.02 14.70 -25.42
CA LEU A 285 7.49 14.62 -24.04
C LEU A 285 6.66 15.51 -23.10
N SER A 286 6.35 16.73 -23.53
CA SER A 286 5.57 17.69 -22.75
C SER A 286 4.09 17.30 -22.62
N SER A 287 3.50 16.62 -23.61
CA SER A 287 2.13 16.11 -23.46
C SER A 287 2.07 14.98 -22.44
N GLN A 288 3.07 14.10 -22.40
CA GLN A 288 3.18 13.10 -21.35
C GLN A 288 3.25 13.76 -19.97
N TYR A 289 4.15 14.72 -19.77
CA TYR A 289 4.37 15.32 -18.45
C TYR A 289 3.20 16.17 -17.95
N PHE A 290 2.63 17.02 -18.80
CA PHE A 290 1.70 18.05 -18.32
C PHE A 290 0.23 17.76 -18.61
N VAL A 291 -0.08 16.83 -19.51
CA VAL A 291 -1.47 16.49 -19.88
C VAL A 291 -1.86 15.11 -19.36
N VAL A 292 -1.05 14.10 -19.70
CA VAL A 292 -1.32 12.71 -19.30
C VAL A 292 -0.99 12.50 -17.83
N CYS A 293 0.19 12.95 -17.41
CA CYS A 293 0.67 12.86 -16.05
C CYS A 293 0.39 14.16 -15.27
N LEU A 294 -0.79 14.76 -15.46
CA LEU A 294 -1.16 16.01 -14.79
C LEU A 294 -1.23 15.80 -13.27
N GLY A 295 -0.23 16.33 -12.56
CA GLY A 295 -0.01 16.07 -11.16
C GLY A 295 0.42 14.63 -10.88
N GLY A 296 1.18 14.01 -11.77
CA GLY A 296 1.69 12.63 -11.70
C GLY A 296 0.87 11.60 -12.49
N THR A 297 1.27 10.32 -12.45
CA THR A 297 0.60 9.28 -13.25
C THR A 297 -0.85 9.08 -12.80
N GLY A 298 -1.76 8.99 -13.77
CA GLY A 298 -3.20 8.89 -13.53
C GLY A 298 -3.93 10.23 -13.57
N ALA A 299 -3.26 11.34 -13.91
CA ALA A 299 -3.85 12.69 -13.87
C ALA A 299 -4.40 13.04 -12.46
N THR A 300 -3.58 12.82 -11.43
CA THR A 300 -4.05 12.85 -10.03
C THR A 300 -4.19 14.25 -9.42
N LEU A 301 -3.82 15.32 -10.14
CA LEU A 301 -3.88 16.68 -9.60
C LEU A 301 -5.28 17.00 -9.07
N VAL A 302 -6.32 16.84 -9.90
CA VAL A 302 -7.67 17.26 -9.55
C VAL A 302 -8.24 16.45 -8.39
N ILE A 303 -8.05 15.12 -8.38
CA ILE A 303 -8.51 14.28 -7.27
C ILE A 303 -7.76 14.57 -5.96
N CYS A 304 -6.47 14.92 -6.00
CA CYS A 304 -5.75 15.37 -4.81
C CYS A 304 -6.37 16.64 -4.22
N PHE A 305 -6.77 17.60 -5.07
CA PHE A 305 -7.50 18.80 -4.63
C PHE A 305 -8.91 18.45 -4.11
N MET A 306 -9.61 17.49 -4.73
CA MET A 306 -10.89 17.00 -4.19
C MET A 306 -10.72 16.43 -2.78
N PHE A 307 -9.69 15.62 -2.54
CA PHE A 307 -9.39 15.09 -1.20
C PHE A 307 -9.12 16.23 -0.22
N ALA A 308 -8.29 17.20 -0.59
CA ALA A 308 -7.89 18.27 0.31
C ALA A 308 -9.03 19.24 0.72
N PHE A 309 -9.94 19.52 -0.22
CA PHE A 309 -10.91 20.61 -0.10
C PHE A 309 -12.38 20.18 -0.16
N LEU A 310 -12.71 19.09 -0.86
CA LEU A 310 -14.10 18.64 -1.05
C LEU A 310 -14.47 17.42 -0.20
N ALA A 311 -13.50 16.63 0.28
CA ALA A 311 -13.77 15.45 1.08
C ALA A 311 -14.52 15.83 2.37
N LYS A 312 -15.33 14.92 2.88
CA LYS A 312 -15.94 15.04 4.21
C LYS A 312 -15.12 14.26 5.24
N SER A 313 -14.55 13.13 4.85
CA SER A 313 -13.64 12.32 5.65
C SER A 313 -12.44 13.15 6.13
N LYS A 314 -12.11 13.02 7.41
CA LYS A 314 -10.94 13.66 8.02
C LYS A 314 -9.65 13.02 7.51
N GLU A 315 -9.63 11.70 7.36
CA GLU A 315 -8.52 10.91 6.79
C GLU A 315 -8.19 11.42 5.39
N MET A 316 -9.19 11.46 4.49
CA MET A 316 -9.00 11.90 3.11
C MET A 316 -8.53 13.36 3.03
N LYS A 317 -9.07 14.26 3.85
CA LYS A 317 -8.58 15.66 3.93
C LYS A 317 -7.13 15.75 4.34
N ALA A 318 -6.73 14.98 5.35
CA ALA A 318 -5.36 15.02 5.86
C ALA A 318 -4.38 14.56 4.78
N ILE A 319 -4.69 13.43 4.12
CA ILE A 319 -3.88 12.89 3.02
C ILE A 319 -3.81 13.87 1.85
N GLY A 320 -4.96 14.39 1.41
CA GLY A 320 -5.03 15.34 0.30
C GLY A 320 -4.18 16.58 0.57
N ARG A 321 -4.33 17.20 1.75
CA ARG A 321 -3.58 18.40 2.14
C ARG A 321 -2.07 18.16 2.24
N ALA A 322 -1.67 17.02 2.80
CA ALA A 322 -0.27 16.64 2.89
C ALA A 322 0.38 16.44 1.51
N SER A 323 -0.42 16.04 0.51
CA SER A 323 0.06 15.64 -0.81
C SER A 323 -0.05 16.72 -1.88
N ILE A 324 -0.72 17.85 -1.62
CA ILE A 324 -0.91 18.93 -2.62
C ILE A 324 0.41 19.40 -3.19
N ILE A 325 1.37 19.73 -2.32
CA ILE A 325 2.64 20.34 -2.76
C ILE A 325 3.41 19.38 -3.66
N PRO A 326 3.71 18.13 -3.25
CA PRO A 326 4.34 17.15 -4.14
C PRO A 326 3.58 16.97 -5.46
N THR A 327 2.27 16.76 -5.39
CA THR A 327 1.42 16.49 -6.55
C THR A 327 1.40 17.67 -7.51
N LEU A 328 1.48 18.90 -7.01
CA LEU A 328 1.55 20.09 -7.86
C LEU A 328 2.80 20.07 -8.75
N PHE A 329 3.94 19.60 -8.24
CA PHE A 329 5.19 19.40 -8.98
C PHE A 329 5.26 18.01 -9.65
N ASN A 330 4.12 17.37 -9.90
CA ASN A 330 3.96 16.07 -10.55
C ASN A 330 4.61 14.87 -9.81
N VAL A 331 4.99 15.04 -8.54
CA VAL A 331 5.44 13.96 -7.64
C VAL A 331 4.24 13.49 -6.82
N ASN A 332 3.56 12.46 -7.30
CA ASN A 332 2.28 12.04 -6.73
C ASN A 332 2.36 10.81 -5.84
N GLU A 333 3.54 10.25 -5.60
CA GLU A 333 3.71 9.08 -4.75
C GLU A 333 3.14 9.28 -3.34
N PRO A 334 3.38 10.41 -2.64
CA PRO A 334 2.74 10.65 -1.34
C PRO A 334 1.21 10.55 -1.40
N PHE A 335 0.61 10.95 -2.53
CA PHE A 335 -0.83 10.86 -2.74
C PHE A 335 -1.26 9.43 -3.11
N LEU A 336 -0.61 8.79 -4.08
CA LEU A 336 -0.96 7.45 -4.55
C LEU A 336 -0.94 6.42 -3.44
N PHE A 337 0.04 6.51 -2.55
CA PHE A 337 0.19 5.60 -1.42
C PHE A 337 -0.53 6.06 -0.17
N GLY A 338 -0.61 7.37 0.07
CA GLY A 338 -1.36 7.92 1.19
C GLY A 338 -2.87 7.71 1.05
N ALA A 339 -3.43 7.89 -0.15
CA ALA A 339 -4.86 7.76 -0.47
C ALA A 339 -5.28 6.32 -0.88
N PRO A 340 -4.46 5.32 -0.55
CA PRO A 340 -4.23 4.08 -1.32
C PRO A 340 -4.97 4.02 -2.66
N MET A 341 -4.48 4.75 -3.66
CA MET A 341 -5.00 4.71 -5.03
C MET A 341 -4.56 3.44 -5.76
N VAL A 342 -3.33 2.99 -5.49
CA VAL A 342 -2.72 1.79 -6.08
C VAL A 342 -3.49 0.55 -5.61
N LEU A 343 -3.83 -0.34 -6.55
CA LEU A 343 -4.59 -1.57 -6.33
C LEU A 343 -5.98 -1.37 -5.69
N ASN A 344 -6.48 -0.14 -5.58
CA ASN A 344 -7.82 0.14 -5.08
C ASN A 344 -8.83 0.07 -6.23
N PRO A 345 -9.70 -0.96 -6.26
CA PRO A 345 -10.57 -1.18 -7.42
C PRO A 345 -11.57 -0.04 -7.66
N ILE A 346 -11.91 0.76 -6.64
CA ILE A 346 -12.79 1.92 -6.79
C ILE A 346 -12.15 2.94 -7.74
N PHE A 347 -10.84 3.15 -7.63
CA PHE A 347 -10.11 4.13 -8.44
C PHE A 347 -9.57 3.56 -9.76
N PHE A 348 -9.70 2.26 -10.03
CA PHE A 348 -9.19 1.64 -11.26
C PHE A 348 -9.63 2.38 -12.53
N VAL A 349 -10.94 2.55 -12.67
CA VAL A 349 -11.53 3.17 -13.86
C VAL A 349 -11.06 4.61 -14.05
N PRO A 350 -11.23 5.54 -13.09
CA PRO A 350 -10.82 6.91 -13.31
C PRO A 350 -9.30 7.07 -13.43
N PHE A 351 -8.51 6.23 -12.74
CA PHE A 351 -7.05 6.28 -12.80
C PHE A 351 -6.49 5.93 -14.18
N VAL A 352 -7.11 4.95 -14.86
CA VAL A 352 -6.69 4.57 -16.22
C VAL A 352 -7.33 5.47 -17.29
N PHE A 353 -8.58 5.91 -17.07
CA PHE A 353 -9.36 6.58 -18.10
C PHE A 353 -9.15 8.10 -18.15
N ALA A 354 -8.85 8.77 -17.04
CA ALA A 354 -8.61 10.22 -17.06
C ALA A 354 -7.44 10.61 -17.99
N PRO A 355 -6.27 9.93 -17.94
CA PRO A 355 -5.16 10.25 -18.85
C PRO A 355 -5.49 10.02 -20.32
N ILE A 356 -6.33 9.00 -20.63
CA ILE A 356 -6.83 8.74 -21.99
C ILE A 356 -7.73 9.89 -22.45
N CYS A 357 -8.64 10.37 -21.59
CA CYS A 357 -9.48 11.50 -21.91
C CYS A 357 -8.67 12.78 -22.15
N ASN A 358 -7.63 13.01 -21.35
CA ASN A 358 -6.78 14.19 -21.45
C ASN A 358 -5.97 14.21 -22.76
N ILE A 359 -5.39 13.07 -23.16
CA ILE A 359 -4.65 13.01 -24.43
C ILE A 359 -5.59 13.10 -25.64
N TRP A 360 -6.80 12.53 -25.56
CA TRP A 360 -7.81 12.71 -26.61
C TRP A 360 -8.28 14.15 -26.71
N ALA A 361 -8.48 14.83 -25.58
CA ALA A 361 -8.80 16.25 -25.56
C ALA A 361 -7.69 17.06 -26.24
N LEU A 362 -6.42 16.79 -25.92
CA LEU A 362 -5.30 17.47 -26.58
C LEU A 362 -5.33 17.24 -28.09
N LYS A 363 -5.53 15.99 -28.52
CA LYS A 363 -5.59 15.65 -29.93
C LYS A 363 -6.77 16.29 -30.66
N ILE A 364 -7.95 16.38 -30.03
CA ILE A 364 -9.11 17.11 -30.59
C ILE A 364 -8.79 18.59 -30.76
N PHE A 365 -8.13 19.21 -29.78
CA PHE A 365 -7.74 20.61 -29.86
C PHE A 365 -6.75 20.87 -31.00
N VAL A 366 -5.78 19.97 -31.19
CA VAL A 366 -4.81 20.08 -32.29
C VAL A 366 -5.47 19.80 -33.64
N ASP A 367 -6.11 18.64 -33.81
CA ASP A 367 -6.63 18.19 -35.10
C ASP A 367 -7.86 18.98 -35.59
N LEU A 368 -8.77 19.37 -34.68
CA LEU A 368 -10.10 19.90 -35.04
C LEU A 368 -10.27 21.38 -34.71
N ILE A 369 -9.61 21.88 -33.67
CA ILE A 369 -9.72 23.29 -33.23
C ILE A 369 -8.58 24.15 -33.80
N GLY A 370 -7.52 23.53 -34.32
CA GLY A 370 -6.37 24.24 -34.90
C GLY A 370 -5.41 24.79 -33.85
N MET A 371 -5.37 24.21 -32.66
CA MET A 371 -4.36 24.52 -31.64
C MET A 371 -3.00 23.97 -32.08
N ASP A 372 -1.92 24.72 -31.87
CA ASP A 372 -0.58 24.16 -32.05
C ASP A 372 -0.28 23.15 -30.94
N GLY A 373 0.36 22.04 -31.29
CA GLY A 373 0.90 21.07 -30.34
C GLY A 373 2.01 21.67 -29.46
N PHE A 374 2.55 20.86 -28.54
CA PHE A 374 3.62 21.30 -27.66
C PHE A 374 4.89 21.68 -28.45
N LEU A 375 5.46 22.84 -28.13
CA LEU A 375 6.61 23.45 -28.81
C LEU A 375 7.87 23.45 -27.93
N TYR A 376 7.69 23.56 -26.61
CA TYR A 376 8.79 23.71 -25.66
C TYR A 376 8.90 22.53 -24.71
N THR A 377 10.14 22.08 -24.49
CA THR A 377 10.48 21.11 -23.45
C THR A 377 10.74 21.84 -22.15
N LEU A 378 10.01 21.46 -21.10
CA LEU A 378 10.13 22.01 -19.76
C LEU A 378 10.50 20.89 -18.78
N PRO A 379 11.14 21.21 -17.64
CA PRO A 379 11.31 20.24 -16.55
C PRO A 379 9.96 19.63 -16.18
N TRP A 380 9.90 18.30 -16.03
CA TRP A 380 8.66 17.60 -15.69
C TRP A 380 8.08 18.03 -14.34
N THR A 381 8.89 18.63 -13.47
CA THR A 381 8.47 19.19 -12.17
C THR A 381 7.73 20.52 -12.29
N VAL A 382 7.71 21.19 -13.45
CA VAL A 382 6.93 22.42 -13.63
C VAL A 382 5.47 22.14 -13.25
N PRO A 383 4.83 22.98 -12.40
CA PRO A 383 3.46 22.77 -12.00
C PRO A 383 2.54 22.52 -13.19
N GLY A 384 1.84 21.39 -13.22
CA GLY A 384 1.16 20.89 -14.42
C GLY A 384 0.35 21.94 -15.21
N PRO A 385 -0.54 22.73 -14.56
CA PRO A 385 -1.28 23.80 -15.22
C PRO A 385 -0.40 24.87 -15.89
N VAL A 386 0.73 25.22 -15.24
CA VAL A 386 1.72 26.17 -15.78
C VAL A 386 2.49 25.52 -16.94
N GLY A 387 2.85 24.24 -16.80
CA GLY A 387 3.53 23.46 -17.83
C GLY A 387 2.71 23.33 -19.12
N ILE A 388 1.38 23.18 -19.02
CA ILE A 388 0.47 23.20 -20.18
C ILE A 388 0.59 24.54 -20.94
N ILE A 389 0.43 25.67 -20.23
CA ILE A 389 0.42 26.99 -20.87
C ILE A 389 1.79 27.32 -21.47
N MET A 390 2.86 27.11 -20.72
CA MET A 390 4.24 27.41 -21.16
C MET A 390 4.67 26.48 -22.30
N GLY A 391 4.38 25.17 -22.20
CA GLY A 391 4.78 24.18 -23.18
C GLY A 391 4.08 24.33 -24.53
N LEU A 392 2.84 24.81 -24.52
CA LEU A 392 2.05 25.18 -25.71
C LEU A 392 2.35 26.60 -26.21
N GLY A 393 3.33 27.30 -25.62
CA GLY A 393 3.80 28.60 -26.10
C GLY A 393 2.89 29.79 -25.82
N PHE A 394 2.12 29.75 -24.72
CA PHE A 394 1.21 30.83 -24.31
C PHE A 394 0.13 31.19 -25.34
N GLN A 395 -0.15 30.32 -26.31
CA GLN A 395 -1.23 30.54 -27.27
C GLN A 395 -2.59 30.63 -26.55
N PRO A 396 -3.54 31.46 -27.01
CA PRO A 396 -4.83 31.63 -26.33
C PRO A 396 -5.61 30.33 -26.12
N LEU A 397 -5.56 29.41 -27.09
CA LEU A 397 -6.22 28.11 -27.01
C LEU A 397 -5.66 27.22 -25.89
N ALA A 398 -4.41 27.41 -25.45
CA ALA A 398 -3.81 26.66 -24.35
C ALA A 398 -4.53 26.91 -23.01
N PHE A 399 -5.04 28.13 -22.78
CA PHE A 399 -5.80 28.45 -21.57
C PHE A 399 -7.18 27.80 -21.57
N VAL A 400 -7.82 27.75 -22.74
CA VAL A 400 -9.11 27.04 -22.93
C VAL A 400 -8.91 25.54 -22.74
N PHE A 401 -7.84 24.99 -23.32
CA PHE A 401 -7.47 23.59 -23.18
C PHE A 401 -7.20 23.22 -21.71
N LEU A 402 -6.44 24.04 -20.96
CA LEU A 402 -6.20 23.83 -19.54
C LEU A 402 -7.53 23.74 -18.76
N ALA A 403 -8.45 24.67 -18.99
CA ALA A 403 -9.76 24.64 -18.33
C ALA A 403 -10.55 23.38 -18.69
N ALA A 404 -10.48 22.94 -19.95
CA ALA A 404 -11.13 21.71 -20.41
C ALA A 404 -10.55 20.46 -19.73
N VAL A 405 -9.23 20.32 -19.64
CA VAL A 405 -8.57 19.18 -18.99
C VAL A 405 -8.92 19.10 -17.51
N LEU A 406 -8.84 20.22 -16.78
CA LEU A 406 -9.22 20.25 -15.36
C LEU A 406 -10.70 19.87 -15.15
N ALA A 407 -11.59 20.28 -16.07
CA ALA A 407 -12.99 19.91 -16.03
C ALA A 407 -13.21 18.43 -16.34
N ILE A 408 -12.49 17.87 -17.32
CA ILE A 408 -12.53 16.44 -17.67
C ILE A 408 -12.10 15.60 -16.47
N ASP A 409 -10.95 15.89 -15.88
CA ASP A 409 -10.45 15.17 -14.70
C ASP A 409 -11.44 15.27 -13.54
N PHE A 410 -12.04 16.44 -13.33
CA PHE A 410 -13.07 16.61 -12.30
C PHE A 410 -14.26 15.68 -12.57
N LEU A 411 -14.79 15.66 -13.79
CA LEU A 411 -15.95 14.85 -14.15
C LEU A 411 -15.67 13.34 -14.08
N VAL A 412 -14.46 12.91 -14.47
CA VAL A 412 -14.04 11.51 -14.44
C VAL A 412 -13.84 11.03 -13.00
N TYR A 413 -13.15 11.80 -12.16
CA TYR A 413 -12.83 11.38 -10.78
C TYR A 413 -13.97 11.58 -9.78
N TYR A 414 -14.78 12.63 -9.92
CA TYR A 414 -15.79 13.01 -8.94
C TYR A 414 -16.74 11.87 -8.49
N PRO A 415 -17.32 11.04 -9.39
CA PRO A 415 -18.23 9.99 -8.94
C PRO A 415 -17.54 8.94 -8.05
N PHE A 416 -16.31 8.55 -8.38
CA PHE A 416 -15.54 7.57 -7.62
C PHE A 416 -15.04 8.14 -6.29
N PHE A 417 -14.56 9.38 -6.32
CA PHE A 417 -14.23 10.15 -5.13
C PHE A 417 -15.39 10.19 -4.14
N LYS A 418 -16.61 10.47 -4.60
CA LYS A 418 -17.79 10.55 -3.73
C LYS A 418 -18.18 9.21 -3.11
N VAL A 419 -18.03 8.10 -3.86
CA VAL A 419 -18.25 6.75 -3.32
C VAL A 419 -17.24 6.44 -2.22
N TYR A 420 -15.97 6.75 -2.46
CA TYR A 420 -14.89 6.51 -1.50
C TYR A 420 -15.01 7.39 -0.25
N ASP A 421 -15.34 8.68 -0.41
CA ASP A 421 -15.57 9.60 0.70
C ASP A 421 -16.74 9.17 1.59
N ARG A 422 -17.82 8.64 1.01
CA ARG A 422 -18.94 8.06 1.79
C ARG A 422 -18.50 6.84 2.60
N GLU A 423 -17.69 5.98 2.00
CA GLU A 423 -17.16 4.79 2.66
C GLU A 423 -16.29 5.17 3.85
N LYS A 424 -15.34 6.09 3.64
CA LYS A 424 -14.45 6.58 4.69
C LYS A 424 -15.18 7.35 5.78
N CYS A 425 -16.17 8.17 5.43
CA CYS A 425 -17.01 8.82 6.45
C CYS A 425 -17.79 7.82 7.29
N ALA A 426 -18.27 6.72 6.70
CA ALA A 426 -18.97 5.68 7.44
C ALA A 426 -18.02 4.93 8.39
N GLU A 427 -16.80 4.62 7.94
CA GLU A 427 -15.73 4.06 8.77
C GLU A 427 -15.38 4.99 9.95
N GLU A 428 -15.15 6.28 9.68
CA GLU A 428 -14.83 7.28 10.69
C GLU A 428 -15.98 7.49 11.69
N ALA A 429 -17.23 7.49 11.22
CA ALA A 429 -18.40 7.63 12.09
C ALA A 429 -18.51 6.44 13.06
N ALA A 430 -18.30 5.20 12.55
CA ALA A 430 -18.28 4.01 13.39
C ALA A 430 -17.15 4.08 14.43
N MET A 431 -15.94 4.54 14.05
CA MET A 431 -14.83 4.73 14.99
C MET A 431 -15.11 5.82 16.04
N LEU A 432 -15.75 6.93 15.66
CA LEU A 432 -16.10 8.02 16.57
C LEU A 432 -17.18 7.61 17.57
N GLU A 433 -18.18 6.85 17.14
CA GLU A 433 -19.19 6.28 18.04
C GLU A 433 -18.55 5.36 19.07
N GLU A 434 -17.55 4.57 18.68
CA GLU A 434 -16.74 3.74 19.57
C GLU A 434 -15.85 4.57 20.53
N GLU A 435 -15.18 5.62 20.05
CA GLU A 435 -14.34 6.46 20.90
C GLU A 435 -15.16 7.29 21.92
N LEU A 436 -16.31 7.81 21.49
CA LEU A 436 -17.27 8.51 22.36
C LEU A 436 -17.88 7.56 23.39
N ALA A 437 -18.16 6.32 22.98
CA ALA A 437 -18.56 5.27 23.90
C ALA A 437 -17.49 5.00 24.97
N ALA A 438 -16.23 4.86 24.58
CA ALA A 438 -15.12 4.62 25.51
C ALA A 438 -14.87 5.82 26.46
N LYS A 439 -15.00 7.06 25.99
CA LYS A 439 -14.89 8.25 26.85
C LYS A 439 -16.06 8.41 27.82
N ALA A 440 -17.28 8.06 27.39
CA ALA A 440 -18.45 8.06 28.26
C ALA A 440 -18.33 7.00 29.37
N ALA A 441 -17.77 5.83 29.05
CA ALA A 441 -17.41 4.78 30.00
C ALA A 441 -16.45 5.28 31.08
N ALA A 442 -15.29 5.81 30.64
CA ALA A 442 -14.24 6.27 31.55
C ALA A 442 -14.72 7.40 32.47
N LYS A 443 -15.65 8.25 31.99
CA LYS A 443 -16.28 9.31 32.79
C LYS A 443 -17.34 8.76 33.75
N GLY A 444 -18.07 7.72 33.35
CA GLY A 444 -19.00 6.97 34.22
C GLY A 444 -18.28 6.30 35.38
N ASP A 445 -17.15 5.62 35.10
CA ASP A 445 -16.30 4.99 36.12
C ASP A 445 -15.70 6.02 37.08
N ALA A 446 -15.19 7.15 36.57
CA ALA A 446 -14.65 8.21 37.39
C ALA A 446 -15.72 8.86 38.30
N MET A 447 -16.96 8.95 37.81
CA MET A 447 -18.10 9.48 38.58
C MET A 447 -18.61 8.45 39.61
N ALA A 448 -18.62 7.16 39.29
CA ALA A 448 -18.95 6.07 40.22
C ALA A 448 -17.90 5.94 41.34
N ALA A 449 -16.61 6.04 41.01
CA ALA A 449 -15.51 6.08 41.98
C ALA A 449 -15.59 7.32 42.89
N ALA A 450 -16.00 8.48 42.35
CA ALA A 450 -16.23 9.69 43.13
C ALA A 450 -17.47 9.60 44.05
N PHE A 451 -18.49 8.82 43.69
CA PHE A 451 -19.69 8.62 44.51
C PHE A 451 -19.51 7.57 45.62
N GLN A 452 -18.64 6.58 45.42
CA GLN A 452 -18.27 5.59 46.44
C GLN A 452 -17.28 6.15 47.49
N GLY A 453 -16.62 7.28 47.19
CA GLY A 453 -15.71 7.97 48.10
C GLY A 453 -16.37 9.07 48.93
N LYS A 454 -17.27 8.72 49.87
CA LYS A 454 -17.50 9.38 51.18
C LYS A 454 -18.82 8.93 51.83
N ILE A 455 -18.74 7.96 52.75
CA ILE A 455 -19.52 7.98 54.00
C ILE A 455 -18.55 7.58 55.12
N ASN A 456 -17.99 8.58 55.82
CA ASN A 456 -17.41 8.36 57.15
C ASN A 456 -18.52 8.66 58.17
N ALA A 457 -19.11 7.62 58.73
CA ALA A 457 -19.88 7.70 59.96
C ALA A 457 -19.18 6.83 61.01
N SER A 458 -18.27 7.43 61.77
CA SER A 458 -17.72 6.84 62.98
C SER A 458 -18.22 7.62 64.18
N SER A 459 -19.28 7.13 64.83
CA SER A 459 -19.43 7.25 66.28
C SER A 459 -20.58 6.39 66.82
N VAL A 460 -20.29 5.78 67.99
CA VAL A 460 -21.18 5.17 68.99
C VAL A 460 -21.41 3.64 68.90
N ALA A 461 -20.53 2.95 69.63
CA ALA A 461 -20.74 1.90 70.65
C ALA A 461 -21.71 0.70 70.44
N ASP A 462 -21.12 -0.45 70.79
CA ASP A 462 -21.63 -1.65 71.46
C ASP A 462 -22.62 -2.63 70.79
N ASP A 463 -22.13 -3.89 70.82
CA ASP A 463 -22.78 -5.17 71.11
C ASP A 463 -23.37 -6.08 70.01
N GLU A 464 -23.20 -7.37 70.31
CA GLU A 464 -23.47 -8.65 69.63
C GLU A 464 -24.55 -8.74 68.51
N SER A 465 -24.22 -9.46 67.42
CA SER A 465 -24.88 -10.72 66.95
C SER A 465 -24.67 -11.02 65.45
N LYS A 466 -24.38 -12.31 65.14
CA LYS A 466 -24.25 -12.97 63.81
C LYS A 466 -25.55 -12.89 62.95
N PRO A 467 -25.61 -13.39 61.68
CA PRO A 467 -24.64 -13.50 60.57
C PRO A 467 -25.20 -13.13 59.15
N LYS A 468 -24.29 -13.02 58.16
CA LYS A 468 -24.38 -13.34 56.70
C LYS A 468 -25.65 -13.00 55.89
N THR A 469 -25.48 -12.36 54.71
CA THR A 469 -25.48 -13.03 53.38
C THR A 469 -25.43 -12.06 52.17
N ALA A 470 -24.83 -12.55 51.07
CA ALA A 470 -24.97 -12.15 49.66
C ALA A 470 -24.03 -11.09 49.04
N ASN A 471 -22.85 -11.53 48.58
CA ASN A 471 -22.41 -11.44 47.18
C ASN A 471 -21.03 -12.14 47.00
N THR A 472 -21.02 -13.47 46.95
CA THR A 472 -19.80 -14.30 46.75
C THR A 472 -19.96 -15.29 45.58
N ALA A 473 -20.81 -14.99 44.59
CA ALA A 473 -21.01 -15.86 43.43
C ALA A 473 -20.33 -15.37 42.14
N ASN A 474 -19.99 -14.09 42.00
CA ASN A 474 -19.39 -13.53 40.77
C ASN A 474 -17.86 -13.42 40.79
N SER A 475 -17.20 -13.48 41.95
CA SER A 475 -15.74 -13.37 42.04
C SER A 475 -15.01 -14.64 41.57
N ASP A 476 -15.64 -15.82 41.71
CA ASP A 476 -15.00 -17.11 41.40
C ASP A 476 -14.90 -17.41 39.90
N CYS A 477 -15.79 -16.86 39.06
CA CYS A 477 -15.71 -17.00 37.60
C CYS A 477 -14.64 -16.10 36.99
N LEU A 478 -14.50 -14.87 37.48
CA LEU A 478 -13.53 -13.91 36.96
C LEU A 478 -12.08 -14.23 37.37
N ALA A 479 -11.88 -14.88 38.51
CA ALA A 479 -10.56 -15.34 38.95
C ALA A 479 -9.90 -16.36 37.99
N LYS A 480 -10.68 -17.04 37.14
CA LYS A 480 -10.17 -17.97 36.13
C LYS A 480 -9.48 -17.30 34.94
N LEU A 481 -9.64 -15.98 34.81
CA LEU A 481 -8.95 -15.18 33.79
C LEU A 481 -7.47 -14.95 34.11
N ASN A 482 -7.01 -15.28 35.32
CA ASN A 482 -5.61 -15.14 35.71
C ASN A 482 -4.67 -15.93 34.77
N GLY A 483 -3.60 -15.29 34.35
CA GLY A 483 -2.57 -15.84 33.47
C GLY A 483 -2.92 -15.85 31.97
N HIS A 484 -4.10 -15.35 31.58
CA HIS A 484 -4.51 -15.29 30.17
C HIS A 484 -4.13 -13.97 29.51
N ARG A 485 -3.99 -14.00 28.18
CA ARG A 485 -3.65 -12.83 27.39
C ARG A 485 -4.64 -12.62 26.24
N VAL A 486 -5.09 -11.38 26.06
CA VAL A 486 -6.09 -11.00 25.05
C VAL A 486 -5.51 -10.00 24.06
N LEU A 487 -5.59 -10.28 22.77
CA LEU A 487 -5.21 -9.37 21.69
C LEU A 487 -6.47 -8.78 21.05
N VAL A 488 -6.55 -7.46 20.96
CA VAL A 488 -7.60 -6.78 20.22
C VAL A 488 -7.05 -6.28 18.89
N LEU A 489 -7.76 -6.53 17.79
CA LEU A 489 -7.35 -6.15 16.45
C LEU A 489 -8.37 -5.22 15.81
N CYS A 490 -7.90 -4.18 15.14
CA CYS A 490 -8.74 -3.35 14.29
C CYS A 490 -8.05 -3.06 12.95
N GLN A 491 -8.65 -2.25 12.08
CA GLN A 491 -8.07 -1.98 10.76
C GLN A 491 -6.76 -1.16 10.82
N GLY A 492 -6.56 -0.33 11.85
CA GLY A 492 -5.43 0.62 11.93
C GLY A 492 -4.81 0.80 13.32
N GLY A 493 -4.97 -0.15 14.24
CA GLY A 493 -4.42 -0.12 15.61
C GLY A 493 -5.10 0.82 16.62
N GLY A 494 -5.76 1.89 16.16
CA GLY A 494 -6.37 2.89 17.04
C GLY A 494 -7.57 2.39 17.87
N THR A 495 -8.57 1.78 17.24
CA THR A 495 -9.78 1.32 17.95
C THR A 495 -9.54 0.09 18.80
N SER A 496 -8.62 -0.80 18.41
CA SER A 496 -8.25 -1.96 19.21
C SER A 496 -7.71 -1.59 20.60
N GLY A 497 -7.02 -0.44 20.71
CA GLY A 497 -6.55 0.09 21.98
C GLY A 497 -7.68 0.40 22.97
N LEU A 498 -8.90 0.70 22.52
CA LEU A 498 -10.01 1.07 23.41
C LEU A 498 -10.47 -0.11 24.27
N LEU A 499 -10.77 -1.25 23.63
CA LEU A 499 -11.19 -2.44 24.36
C LEU A 499 -10.04 -3.07 25.14
N ALA A 500 -8.81 -3.08 24.59
CA ALA A 500 -7.64 -3.59 25.30
C ALA A 500 -7.40 -2.80 26.61
N ASN A 501 -7.46 -1.47 26.56
CA ASN A 501 -7.30 -0.64 27.76
C ASN A 501 -8.46 -0.81 28.76
N ALA A 502 -9.69 -0.97 28.29
CA ALA A 502 -10.86 -1.24 29.15
C ALA A 502 -10.69 -2.57 29.91
N LEU A 503 -10.25 -3.62 29.22
CA LEU A 503 -9.93 -4.92 29.81
C LEU A 503 -8.78 -4.83 30.81
N ALA A 504 -7.68 -4.14 30.48
CA ALA A 504 -6.53 -3.97 31.37
C ALA A 504 -6.92 -3.24 32.67
N LYS A 505 -7.74 -2.18 32.55
CA LYS A 505 -8.21 -1.40 33.69
C LYS A 505 -9.11 -2.23 34.59
N ALA A 506 -10.09 -2.93 34.01
CA ALA A 506 -11.01 -3.79 34.75
C ALA A 506 -10.27 -4.94 35.45
N ALA A 507 -9.33 -5.59 34.76
CA ALA A 507 -8.52 -6.64 35.34
C ALA A 507 -7.75 -6.15 36.57
N LYS A 508 -7.15 -4.95 36.49
CA LYS A 508 -6.44 -4.33 37.62
C LYS A 508 -7.36 -4.01 38.81
N GLU A 509 -8.56 -3.50 38.54
CA GLU A 509 -9.56 -3.18 39.59
C GLU A 509 -10.05 -4.44 40.33
N HIS A 510 -10.15 -5.57 39.62
CA HIS A 510 -10.54 -6.86 40.19
C HIS A 510 -9.35 -7.74 40.64
N SER A 511 -8.11 -7.22 40.60
CA SER A 511 -6.89 -7.97 40.93
C SER A 511 -6.71 -9.27 40.12
N ILE A 512 -7.06 -9.20 38.84
CA ILE A 512 -6.93 -10.29 37.86
C ILE A 512 -5.65 -10.06 37.05
N ASP A 513 -4.84 -11.10 36.93
CA ASP A 513 -3.63 -11.16 36.10
C ASP A 513 -4.00 -11.43 34.64
N LEU A 514 -4.45 -10.40 33.92
CA LEU A 514 -4.84 -10.47 32.50
C LEU A 514 -3.98 -9.52 31.68
N GLU A 515 -3.19 -10.04 30.73
CA GLU A 515 -2.42 -9.20 29.81
C GLU A 515 -3.24 -8.86 28.56
N THR A 516 -3.18 -7.61 28.11
CA THR A 516 -3.95 -7.15 26.95
C THR A 516 -3.05 -6.46 25.92
N GLY A 517 -3.20 -6.81 24.66
CA GLY A 517 -2.51 -6.19 23.53
C GLY A 517 -3.48 -5.56 22.54
N ALA A 518 -2.98 -4.61 21.74
CA ALA A 518 -3.73 -4.00 20.64
C ALA A 518 -2.83 -3.77 19.41
N ASP A 519 -3.34 -4.11 18.22
CA ASP A 519 -2.62 -3.84 16.96
C ASP A 519 -3.59 -3.70 15.76
N ALA A 520 -3.04 -3.42 14.58
CA ALA A 520 -3.69 -3.43 13.29
C ALA A 520 -3.74 -4.83 12.66
N TYR A 521 -4.83 -5.12 11.96
CA TYR A 521 -4.98 -6.31 11.14
C TYR A 521 -3.94 -6.31 10.01
N GLY A 522 -3.19 -7.41 9.85
CA GLY A 522 -2.00 -7.50 8.98
C GLY A 522 -0.66 -7.59 9.73
N ASN A 523 -0.52 -6.93 10.89
CA ASN A 523 0.71 -6.95 11.70
C ASN A 523 0.71 -8.03 12.80
N HIS A 524 -0.48 -8.50 13.14
CA HIS A 524 -0.73 -9.38 14.29
C HIS A 524 -0.24 -10.83 14.15
N ILE A 525 0.10 -11.30 12.95
CA ILE A 525 0.35 -12.74 12.71
C ILE A 525 1.50 -13.28 13.56
N ASP A 526 2.58 -12.52 13.73
CA ASP A 526 3.76 -12.97 14.47
C ASP A 526 3.57 -12.91 16.00
N MET A 527 2.68 -12.02 16.47
CA MET A 527 2.40 -11.80 17.89
C MET A 527 1.21 -12.63 18.41
N MET A 528 0.31 -13.07 17.53
CA MET A 528 -0.89 -13.83 17.94
C MET A 528 -0.56 -15.04 18.80
N LYS A 529 0.55 -15.73 18.52
CA LYS A 529 1.02 -16.92 19.26
C LYS A 529 1.20 -16.70 20.76
N ASP A 530 1.36 -15.44 21.18
CA ASP A 530 1.58 -15.06 22.57
C ASP A 530 0.25 -14.76 23.28
N PHE A 531 -0.91 -14.90 22.62
CA PHE A 531 -2.24 -14.59 23.15
C PHE A 531 -3.20 -15.79 23.13
N ASP A 532 -4.12 -15.82 24.09
CA ASP A 532 -5.12 -16.89 24.28
C ASP A 532 -6.47 -16.57 23.62
N LEU A 533 -6.79 -15.29 23.46
CA LEU A 533 -7.99 -14.80 22.78
C LEU A 533 -7.65 -13.63 21.85
N VAL A 534 -8.17 -13.68 20.61
CA VAL A 534 -8.10 -12.55 19.67
C VAL A 534 -9.49 -11.99 19.38
N ILE A 535 -9.69 -10.72 19.69
CA ILE A 535 -10.95 -10.00 19.49
C ILE A 535 -10.82 -9.09 18.27
N LEU A 536 -11.64 -9.32 17.26
CA LEU A 536 -11.70 -8.47 16.08
C LEU A 536 -12.74 -7.36 16.25
N ALA A 537 -12.29 -6.12 16.09
CA ALA A 537 -13.14 -4.94 16.12
C ALA A 537 -14.05 -4.90 14.87
N PRO A 538 -15.19 -4.18 14.94
CA PRO A 538 -16.23 -4.23 13.91
C PRO A 538 -15.75 -3.73 12.55
N GLN A 539 -14.80 -2.79 12.51
CA GLN A 539 -14.27 -2.26 11.24
C GLN A 539 -13.52 -3.33 10.44
N ALA A 540 -12.87 -4.26 11.13
CA ALA A 540 -12.13 -5.35 10.52
C ALA A 540 -12.99 -6.62 10.34
N ALA A 541 -14.32 -6.55 10.58
CA ALA A 541 -15.20 -7.71 10.54
C ALA A 541 -15.18 -8.47 9.20
N SER A 542 -14.89 -7.78 8.09
CA SER A 542 -14.72 -8.39 6.76
C SER A 542 -13.55 -9.38 6.70
N TYR A 543 -12.59 -9.27 7.62
CA TYR A 543 -11.45 -10.16 7.78
C TYR A 543 -11.67 -11.26 8.82
N PHE A 544 -12.87 -11.38 9.41
CA PHE A 544 -13.11 -12.34 10.48
C PHE A 544 -12.96 -13.79 10.04
N ASP A 545 -13.40 -14.15 8.83
CA ASP A 545 -13.24 -15.52 8.33
C ASP A 545 -11.76 -15.90 8.20
N ASP A 546 -10.92 -14.96 7.75
CA ASP A 546 -9.47 -15.12 7.66
C ASP A 546 -8.85 -15.23 9.07
N LEU A 547 -9.26 -14.36 10.01
CA LEU A 547 -8.79 -14.41 11.39
C LEU A 547 -9.18 -15.72 12.08
N LYS A 548 -10.41 -16.17 11.86
CA LYS A 548 -10.93 -17.39 12.46
C LYS A 548 -10.13 -18.60 12.02
N ALA A 549 -9.81 -18.68 10.73
CA ALA A 549 -8.90 -19.70 10.23
C ALA A 549 -7.50 -19.60 10.86
N ASP A 550 -6.98 -18.37 11.04
CA ASP A 550 -5.69 -18.14 11.72
C ASP A 550 -5.70 -18.58 13.20
N CYS A 551 -6.75 -18.24 13.95
CA CYS A 551 -6.89 -18.55 15.37
C CYS A 551 -7.23 -20.03 15.62
N GLU A 552 -8.15 -20.63 14.86
CA GLU A 552 -8.39 -22.08 14.86
C GLU A 552 -7.11 -22.83 14.56
N ARG A 553 -6.39 -22.35 13.52
CA ARG A 553 -5.10 -22.91 13.18
C ARG A 553 -4.20 -22.82 14.37
N MET A 554 -4.08 -21.69 15.10
CA MET A 554 -3.20 -21.45 16.26
C MET A 554 -3.72 -21.97 17.61
N GLY A 555 -4.91 -22.58 17.67
CA GLY A 555 -5.52 -23.05 18.91
C GLY A 555 -5.86 -21.90 19.87
N ILE A 556 -6.10 -20.73 19.31
CA ILE A 556 -6.39 -19.48 20.02
C ILE A 556 -7.89 -19.22 19.86
N ALA A 557 -8.57 -18.78 20.91
CA ALA A 557 -9.96 -18.38 20.80
C ALA A 557 -10.06 -17.11 19.94
N CYS A 558 -11.11 -16.96 19.15
CA CYS A 558 -11.34 -15.71 18.45
C CYS A 558 -12.81 -15.36 18.34
N CYS A 559 -13.08 -14.06 18.34
CA CYS A 559 -14.43 -13.55 18.17
C CYS A 559 -14.40 -12.25 17.37
N VAL A 560 -15.54 -11.96 16.73
CA VAL A 560 -15.80 -10.64 16.15
C VAL A 560 -16.88 -9.98 16.97
N THR A 561 -16.70 -8.69 17.20
CA THR A 561 -17.65 -7.87 17.92
C THR A 561 -18.48 -7.06 16.93
N ARG A 562 -19.78 -6.89 17.22
CA ARG A 562 -20.65 -5.99 16.46
C ARG A 562 -20.52 -4.57 17.01
N GLY A 563 -20.75 -3.54 16.20
CA GLY A 563 -20.57 -2.13 16.60
C GLY A 563 -21.15 -1.80 17.99
N LYS A 564 -22.44 -2.08 18.21
CA LYS A 564 -23.08 -1.87 19.51
C LYS A 564 -22.48 -2.72 20.64
N GLN A 565 -22.16 -3.98 20.36
CA GLN A 565 -21.56 -4.90 21.33
C GLN A 565 -20.15 -4.45 21.74
N TYR A 566 -19.32 -4.02 20.79
CA TYR A 566 -17.98 -3.50 21.06
C TYR A 566 -18.04 -2.22 21.91
N ILE A 567 -18.99 -1.34 21.60
CA ILE A 567 -19.31 -0.16 22.39
C ILE A 567 -19.72 -0.52 23.81
N ASP A 568 -20.57 -1.52 24.00
CA ASP A 568 -21.04 -1.92 25.32
C ASP A 568 -19.90 -2.57 26.14
N LEU A 569 -19.04 -3.37 25.50
CA LEU A 569 -17.86 -3.99 26.14
C LEU A 569 -16.77 -2.98 26.50
N THR A 570 -16.59 -1.93 25.72
CA THR A 570 -15.68 -0.83 26.11
C THR A 570 -16.26 0.04 27.23
N ARG A 571 -17.56 -0.08 27.51
CA ARG A 571 -18.29 0.70 28.52
C ARG A 571 -18.38 0.08 29.90
N ASP A 572 -18.38 -1.23 29.95
CA ASP A 572 -18.55 -1.99 31.18
C ASP A 572 -17.38 -2.98 31.29
N GLY A 573 -16.40 -2.61 32.11
CA GLY A 573 -15.20 -3.41 32.34
C GLY A 573 -15.52 -4.81 32.88
N GLU A 574 -16.54 -4.94 33.73
CA GLU A 574 -16.95 -6.24 34.26
C GLU A 574 -17.64 -7.08 33.17
N ALA A 575 -18.49 -6.47 32.33
CA ALA A 575 -19.05 -7.12 31.16
C ALA A 575 -17.97 -7.51 30.14
N SER A 576 -16.91 -6.71 30.00
CA SER A 576 -15.77 -7.02 29.12
C SER A 576 -15.00 -8.24 29.61
N LEU A 577 -14.75 -8.35 30.92
CA LEU A 577 -14.10 -9.51 31.52
C LEU A 577 -14.98 -10.75 31.44
N ARG A 578 -16.29 -10.63 31.71
CA ARG A 578 -17.25 -11.73 31.54
C ARG A 578 -17.33 -12.19 30.09
N PHE A 579 -17.33 -11.26 29.13
CA PHE A 579 -17.30 -11.60 27.72
C PHE A 579 -16.03 -12.35 27.34
N VAL A 580 -14.86 -11.92 27.81
CA VAL A 580 -13.59 -12.64 27.60
C VAL A 580 -13.65 -14.04 28.24
N ALA A 581 -14.17 -14.16 29.46
CA ALA A 581 -14.33 -15.46 30.13
C ALA A 581 -15.29 -16.38 29.35
N GLU A 582 -16.40 -15.84 28.83
CA GLU A 582 -17.34 -16.57 27.97
C GLU A 582 -16.67 -17.04 26.67
N GLN A 583 -15.89 -16.19 26.01
CA GLN A 583 -15.20 -16.57 24.77
C GLN A 583 -14.07 -17.59 24.99
N LEU A 584 -13.48 -17.61 26.19
CA LEU A 584 -12.48 -18.60 26.61
C LEU A 584 -13.10 -19.87 27.23
N ASN A 585 -14.43 -19.94 27.38
CA ASN A 585 -15.18 -21.02 28.04
C ASN A 585 -14.74 -21.28 29.50
N LEU A 586 -14.50 -20.23 30.29
CA LEU A 586 -14.01 -20.30 31.68
C LEU A 586 -15.11 -20.26 32.74
#